data_AF-W2TUD9-F1
#
_entry.id   AF-W2TUD9-F1
#
_cell.length_a   1.000
_cell.length_b   1.000
_cell.length_c   1.000
_cell.angle_alpha   90.00
_cell.angle_beta   90.00
_cell.angle_gamma   90.00
#
_symmetry.space_group_name_H-M   'P 1'
#
loop_
_entity.id
_entity.type
_entity.pdbx_description
1 polymer ?
#
loop_
_entity_poly.entity_id
_entity_poly.type
_entity_poly.pdbx_seq_one_letter_code
_entity_poly.pdbx_strand_id
1 'polypeptide(L)'
;MLFYKAVEGIMAVVKSGNGFFQFAQPWKLESGEKLDSVLGLTYETLRMTSILLQPVIPLLASNILTRLGVPPEERQVEQAEFHPTSGGRHFGPDLGPLLPRITDKS
;
A
#
# COMPACT_ATOMS: atom_id res chain seq x y z
N MET A 1 -23.99 -12.26 1.03
CA MET A 1 -23.15 -11.17 0.47
C MET A 1 -21.69 -11.61 0.57
N LEU A 2 -20.90 -11.55 -0.51
CA LEU A 2 -19.59 -12.21 -0.62
C LEU A 2 -18.41 -11.36 -0.09
N PHE A 3 -18.61 -10.60 1.00
CA PHE A 3 -17.60 -9.66 1.53
C PHE A 3 -16.24 -10.31 1.79
N TYR A 4 -16.21 -11.53 2.33
CA TYR A 4 -14.96 -12.24 2.57
C TYR A 4 -14.19 -12.53 1.28
N LYS A 5 -14.86 -12.82 0.15
CA LYS A 5 -14.20 -13.05 -1.15
C LYS A 5 -13.54 -11.78 -1.68
N ALA A 6 -14.17 -10.62 -1.46
CA ALA A 6 -13.56 -9.34 -1.82
C ALA A 6 -12.28 -9.11 -1.01
N VAL A 7 -12.32 -9.35 0.31
CA VAL A 7 -11.14 -9.26 1.17
C VAL A 7 -10.06 -10.25 0.74
N GLU A 8 -10.41 -11.51 0.47
CA GLU A 8 -9.47 -12.52 -0.05
C GLU A 8 -8.81 -12.07 -1.36
N GLY A 9 -9.59 -11.51 -2.28
CA GLY A 9 -9.08 -10.98 -3.54
C GLY A 9 -8.09 -9.83 -3.34
N ILE A 10 -8.43 -8.87 -2.47
CA ILE A 10 -7.54 -7.75 -2.17
C ILE A 10 -6.26 -8.25 -1.47
N MET A 11 -6.37 -9.16 -0.51
CA MET A 11 -5.22 -9.74 0.18
C MET A 11 -4.33 -10.57 -0.75
N ALA A 12 -4.90 -11.23 -1.77
CA ALA A 12 -4.13 -11.90 -2.80
C ALA A 12 -3.27 -10.92 -3.60
N VAL A 13 -3.79 -9.73 -3.94
CA VAL A 13 -3.02 -8.66 -4.59
C VAL A 13 -1.89 -8.16 -3.69
N VAL A 14 -2.16 -7.91 -2.41
CA VAL A 14 -1.12 -7.53 -1.43
C VAL A 14 -0.01 -8.58 -1.38
N LYS A 15 -0.37 -9.87 -1.35
CA LYS A 15 0.60 -10.98 -1.33
C LYS A 15 1.44 -11.04 -2.61
N SER A 16 0.81 -10.85 -3.77
CA SER A 16 1.50 -10.79 -5.07
C SER A 16 2.44 -9.59 -5.15
N GLY A 17 2.03 -8.41 -4.67
CA GLY A 17 2.87 -7.22 -4.59
C GLY A 17 4.10 -7.44 -3.70
N ASN A 18 3.92 -8.08 -2.54
CA ASN A 18 5.05 -8.48 -1.70
C ASN A 18 5.97 -9.49 -2.41
N GLY A 19 5.43 -10.48 -3.12
CA GLY A 19 6.20 -11.42 -3.92
C GLY A 19 7.05 -10.72 -4.99
N PHE A 20 6.46 -9.75 -5.70
CA PHE A 20 7.18 -8.90 -6.65
C PHE A 20 8.31 -8.10 -5.99
N PHE A 21 8.04 -7.44 -4.86
CA PHE A 21 9.04 -6.65 -4.13
C PHE A 21 10.24 -7.51 -3.68
N GLN A 22 9.95 -8.72 -3.16
CA GLN A 22 10.98 -9.68 -2.75
C GLN A 22 11.80 -10.21 -3.93
N PHE A 23 11.14 -10.49 -5.07
CA PHE A 23 11.82 -10.91 -6.29
C PHE A 23 12.72 -9.81 -6.87
N ALA A 24 12.22 -8.57 -6.89
CA ALA A 24 12.94 -7.42 -7.45
C ALA A 24 14.15 -6.98 -6.61
N GLN A 25 14.15 -7.30 -5.31
CA GLN A 25 15.23 -6.97 -4.36
C GLN A 25 15.69 -5.50 -4.48
N PRO A 26 14.78 -4.51 -4.31
CA PRO A 26 15.09 -3.11 -4.56
C PRO A 26 16.26 -2.57 -3.73
N TRP A 27 16.51 -3.13 -2.54
CA TRP A 27 17.67 -2.80 -1.71
C TRP A 27 19.04 -3.18 -2.32
N LYS A 28 19.06 -3.93 -3.43
CA LYS A 28 20.27 -4.24 -4.20
C LYS A 28 20.35 -3.47 -5.52
N LEU A 29 19.33 -2.69 -5.87
CA LEU A 29 19.31 -1.92 -7.10
C LEU A 29 19.96 -0.55 -6.86
N GLU A 30 20.74 -0.11 -7.83
CA GLU A 30 21.24 1.27 -7.88
C GLU A 30 20.09 2.24 -8.15
N SER A 31 20.29 3.50 -7.75
CA SER A 31 19.34 4.57 -8.05
C SER A 31 19.17 4.76 -9.56
N GLY A 32 17.92 4.88 -10.01
CA GLY A 32 17.58 5.05 -11.42
C GLY A 32 16.24 4.41 -11.78
N GLU A 33 15.91 4.43 -13.07
CA GLU A 33 14.59 4.09 -13.60
C GLU A 33 14.07 2.72 -13.14
N LYS A 34 14.96 1.73 -12.99
CA LYS A 34 14.59 0.38 -12.56
C LYS A 34 14.14 0.36 -11.11
N LEU A 35 14.86 1.02 -10.20
CA LEU A 35 14.48 1.13 -8.81
C LEU A 35 13.17 1.92 -8.69
N ASP A 36 13.08 3.04 -9.41
CA ASP A 36 11.90 3.90 -9.42
C ASP A 36 10.65 3.16 -9.90
N SER A 37 10.77 2.33 -10.94
CA SER A 37 9.68 1.50 -11.45
C SER A 37 9.23 0.44 -10.44
N VAL A 38 10.18 -0.23 -9.79
CA VAL A 38 9.88 -1.25 -8.77
C VAL A 38 9.16 -0.62 -7.57
N LEU A 39 9.68 0.49 -7.07
CA LEU A 39 9.10 1.22 -5.95
C LEU A 39 7.73 1.82 -6.32
N GLY A 40 7.62 2.45 -7.48
CA GLY A 40 6.37 3.02 -7.98
C GLY A 40 5.25 1.98 -8.06
N LEU A 41 5.53 0.82 -8.65
CA LEU A 41 4.54 -0.26 -8.71
C LEU A 41 4.16 -0.79 -7.31
N THR A 42 5.14 -0.89 -6.42
CA THR A 42 4.90 -1.36 -5.04
C THR A 42 4.01 -0.39 -4.27
N TYR A 43 4.32 0.91 -4.32
CA TYR A 43 3.54 1.94 -3.65
C TYR A 43 2.14 2.09 -4.24
N GLU A 44 1.99 1.97 -5.56
CA GLU A 44 0.68 2.04 -6.20
C GLU A 44 -0.20 0.84 -5.84
N THR A 45 0.40 -0.35 -5.75
CA THR A 45 -0.29 -1.55 -5.24
C THR A 45 -0.78 -1.34 -3.81
N LEU A 46 0.05 -0.77 -2.93
CA LEU A 46 -0.33 -0.45 -1.55
C LEU A 46 -1.43 0.61 -1.49
N ARG A 47 -1.37 1.64 -2.34
CA ARG A 47 -2.36 2.71 -2.41
C ARG A 47 -3.75 2.16 -2.75
N MET A 48 -3.86 1.43 -3.86
CA MET A 48 -5.12 0.85 -4.33
C MET A 48 -5.71 -0.11 -3.29
N THR A 49 -4.90 -1.05 -2.80
CA THR A 49 -5.36 -2.04 -1.81
C THR A 49 -5.79 -1.38 -0.50
N SER A 50 -5.09 -0.34 -0.04
CA SER A 50 -5.47 0.42 1.15
C SER A 50 -6.80 1.17 0.97
N ILE A 51 -7.04 1.80 -0.19
CA ILE A 51 -8.32 2.45 -0.49
C ILE A 51 -9.48 1.45 -0.39
N LEU A 52 -9.32 0.27 -0.99
CA LEU A 52 -10.33 -0.79 -0.99
C LEU A 52 -10.57 -1.42 0.40
N LEU A 53 -9.54 -1.41 1.26
CA LEU A 53 -9.61 -1.97 2.61
C LEU A 53 -10.19 -1.00 3.66
N GLN A 54 -10.42 0.27 3.33
CA GLN A 54 -10.99 1.24 4.27
C GLN A 54 -12.29 0.78 4.96
N PRO A 55 -13.25 0.11 4.30
CA PRO A 55 -14.47 -0.37 4.97
C PRO A 55 -14.25 -1.52 5.96
N VAL A 56 -13.10 -2.21 5.89
CA VAL A 56 -12.79 -3.42 6.68
C VAL A 56 -11.80 -3.12 7.80
N ILE A 57 -10.76 -2.33 7.50
CA ILE A 57 -9.69 -1.93 8.43
C ILE A 57 -9.41 -0.41 8.32
N PRO A 58 -10.39 0.45 8.64
CA PRO A 58 -10.34 1.89 8.35
C PRO A 58 -9.11 2.60 8.91
N LEU A 59 -8.73 2.30 10.16
CA LEU A 59 -7.59 2.93 10.81
C LEU A 59 -6.27 2.55 10.12
N LEU A 60 -6.06 1.25 9.86
CA LEU A 60 -4.83 0.77 9.23
C LEU A 60 -4.70 1.28 7.79
N ALA A 61 -5.79 1.21 7.02
CA ALA A 61 -5.85 1.74 5.66
C ALA A 61 -5.54 3.24 5.63
N SER A 62 -6.16 4.04 6.51
CA SER A 62 -5.91 5.47 6.62
C SER A 62 -4.46 5.78 6.98
N ASN A 63 -3.86 5.01 7.89
CA ASN A 63 -2.46 5.17 8.27
C ASN A 63 -1.50 4.89 7.10
N ILE A 64 -1.75 3.82 6.32
CA ILE A 64 -0.95 3.51 5.12
C ILE A 64 -1.08 4.65 4.10
N LEU A 65 -2.31 5.08 3.78
CA LEU A 65 -2.56 6.15 2.82
C LEU A 65 -1.94 7.48 3.24
N THR A 66 -1.99 7.79 4.54
CA THR A 66 -1.34 8.99 5.11
C THR A 66 0.18 8.94 4.91
N ARG A 67 0.83 7.80 5.17
CA ARG A 67 2.27 7.63 4.95
C ARG A 67 2.66 7.68 3.49
N LEU A 68 1.80 7.18 2.60
CA LEU A 68 1.98 7.32 1.15
C LEU A 68 1.73 8.75 0.64
N GLY A 69 1.35 9.69 1.51
CA GLY A 69 1.07 11.07 1.13
C GLY A 69 -0.24 11.26 0.35
N VAL A 70 -1.18 10.32 0.48
CA VAL A 70 -2.48 10.37 -0.22
C VAL A 70 -3.46 11.20 0.62
N PRO A 71 -3.91 12.34 0.12
CA PRO A 71 -4.81 13.20 0.88
C PRO A 71 -6.24 12.63 0.90
N PRO A 72 -7.09 13.00 1.88
CA PRO A 72 -8.43 12.41 2.05
C PRO A 72 -9.32 12.42 0.81
N GLU A 73 -9.24 13.47 0.00
CA GLU A 73 -9.99 13.65 -1.26
C GLU A 73 -9.67 12.58 -2.32
N GLU A 74 -8.46 12.00 -2.26
CA GLU A 74 -7.98 10.95 -3.16
C GLU A 74 -8.22 9.53 -2.62
N ARG A 75 -8.96 9.36 -1.51
CA ARG A 75 -9.21 8.05 -0.88
C ARG A 75 -10.56 7.44 -1.23
N GLN A 76 -11.23 7.97 -2.24
CA GLN A 76 -12.51 7.43 -2.71
C GLN A 76 -12.29 6.16 -3.53
N VAL A 77 -13.31 5.29 -3.63
CA VAL A 77 -13.16 3.98 -4.29
C VAL A 77 -12.81 4.12 -5.78
N GLU A 78 -13.27 5.20 -6.41
CA GLU A 78 -12.97 5.58 -7.79
C GLU A 78 -11.48 5.87 -8.01
N GLN A 79 -10.74 6.17 -6.94
CA GLN A 79 -9.30 6.38 -6.98
C GLN A 79 -8.53 5.07 -6.88
N ALA A 80 -9.19 3.92 -6.64
CA ALA A 80 -8.55 2.60 -6.61
C ALA A 80 -8.25 2.04 -8.01
N GLU A 81 -7.93 2.90 -8.96
CA GLU A 81 -7.43 2.56 -10.29
C GLU A 81 -5.91 2.76 -10.35
N PHE A 82 -5.24 2.00 -11.21
CA PHE A 82 -3.79 2.11 -11.37
C PHE A 82 -3.44 3.41 -12.10
N HIS A 83 -2.62 4.24 -11.47
CA HIS A 83 -2.06 5.44 -12.07
C HIS A 83 -0.55 5.28 -12.25
N PRO A 84 -0.02 5.53 -13.46
CA PRO A 84 1.42 5.63 -13.64
C PRO A 84 1.93 6.76 -12.74
N THR A 85 2.75 6.43 -11.75
CA THR A 85 3.33 7.45 -10.86
C THR A 85 4.31 8.28 -11.70
N SER A 86 3.96 9.54 -11.97
CA SER A 86 4.82 10.50 -12.68
C SER A 86 5.93 11.10 -11.79
N GLY A 87 6.15 10.52 -10.62
CA GLY A 87 6.99 11.11 -9.56
C GLY A 87 6.33 12.30 -8.87
N GLY A 88 6.92 12.76 -7.77
CA GLY A 88 6.56 14.04 -7.14
C GLY A 88 5.60 14.00 -5.94
N ARG A 89 4.96 12.85 -5.63
CA ARG A 89 4.24 12.71 -4.35
C ARG A 89 5.25 12.49 -3.22
N HIS A 90 5.26 13.40 -2.25
CA HIS A 90 6.06 13.27 -1.04
C HIS A 90 5.38 12.32 -0.07
N PHE A 91 6.16 11.49 0.63
CA PHE A 91 5.63 10.68 1.71
C PHE A 91 5.12 11.54 2.86
N GLY A 92 4.09 11.06 3.54
CA GLY A 92 3.61 11.67 4.78
C GLY A 92 4.55 11.40 5.96
N PRO A 93 4.17 11.88 7.16
CA PRO A 93 4.98 11.70 8.35
C PRO A 93 5.13 10.22 8.72
N ASP A 94 6.29 9.86 9.26
CA ASP A 94 6.46 8.55 9.91
C ASP A 94 5.70 8.54 11.25
N LEU A 95 4.75 7.62 11.36
CA LEU A 95 3.89 7.43 12.54
C LEU A 95 4.33 6.21 13.36
N GLY A 96 5.56 5.73 13.20
CA GLY A 96 6.12 4.58 13.93
C GLY A 96 5.68 3.23 13.33
N PRO A 97 5.59 2.13 14.10
CA PRO A 97 5.08 0.86 13.57
C PRO A 97 3.62 0.94 13.11
N LEU A 98 3.29 0.36 11.95
CA LEU A 98 1.90 0.29 11.45
C LEU A 98 1.01 -0.62 12.31
N LEU A 99 1.57 -1.76 12.73
CA LEU A 99 0.93 -2.73 13.60
C LEU A 99 1.87 -3.03 14.76
N PRO A 100 1.45 -2.82 16.01
CA PRO A 100 2.26 -3.23 17.15
C PRO A 100 2.36 -4.76 17.17
N ARG A 101 3.50 -5.28 17.62
CA ARG A 101 3.66 -6.71 17.85
C ARG A 101 2.69 -7.13 18.95
N ILE A 102 1.90 -8.18 18.71
CA ILE A 102 1.08 -8.78 19.77
C ILE A 102 2.05 -9.37 20.81
N THR A 103 1.96 -8.87 22.03
CA THR A 103 2.66 -9.42 23.19
C THR A 103 1.64 -10.08 24.09
N ASP A 104 1.90 -11.31 24.54
CA ASP A 104 1.02 -12.09 25.43
C ASP A 104 0.94 -11.53 26.86
N LYS A 105 0.64 -10.24 27.02
CA LYS A 105 0.37 -9.62 28.31
C LYS A 105 -1.11 -9.28 28.39
N SER A 106 -1.87 -10.30 28.80
CA SER A 106 -3.16 -10.15 29.48
C SER A 106 -2.94 -9.64 30.91
#